data_AF-A0A7V7YJD3-F1
#
_entry.id   AF-A0A7V7YJD3-F1
#
_cell.length_a   1.000
_cell.length_b   1.000
_cell.length_c   1.000
_cell.angle_alpha   90.00
_cell.angle_beta   90.00
_cell.angle_gamma   90.00
#
_symmetry.space_group_name_H-M   'P 1'
#
loop_
_entity.id
_entity.type
_entity.pdbx_description
1 polymer ?
#
loop_
_entity_poly.entity_id
_entity_poly.type
_entity_poly.pdbx_seq_one_letter_code
_entity_poly.pdbx_strand_id
1 'polypeptide(L)'
;MNPHFSFDAPERTRPKGLYAQVDFIEPLGEGLALVGLDGVEAEWFAEFSERCGLNNNAASADACEEFFQEAPLFHLQLTIFFDEANRRFRPKARRWMFLELSDEGQLLGQLYPNLFSPPQTVAFDALRLPLMHRRSQQLNNLMFFPSKALMSRARPKPKPTARHIEELAVLDVGQGSANALLCREGVARIYFDVGCGVYRNAPTRPPNISFCQCADPIVVLSHWDADHWAGATIDTGLLTRTWIAPIPETIKHIVFLMNIWAAGGRTLLLSTSATVRLGSGIKLVRCKGPAGDRNESGLALIAERRGKRWLLPGDASYHNIPGALKHPITGLVATHHGARVHGAGAPVPLPALDYARLAYSFGPGNAHGKYGVSHPRPAGVHAYDAAGWTHTGWAVPAPGNANVGPPGHARATAHHPTTHLDGIRIGWTVPAGALPHLAACPKAMALTQT
;
A
#
# COMPACT_ATOMS: atom_id res chain seq x y z
N MET A 1 10.51 16.26 -5.95
CA MET A 1 9.92 15.19 -5.13
C MET A 1 10.67 15.14 -3.81
N ASN A 2 9.99 14.97 -2.67
CA ASN A 2 10.69 14.85 -1.38
C ASN A 2 11.73 13.72 -1.38
N PRO A 3 12.95 13.92 -0.84
CA PRO A 3 14.00 12.90 -0.85
C PRO A 3 13.63 11.58 -0.16
N HIS A 4 12.70 11.57 0.80
CA HIS A 4 12.26 10.32 1.45
C HIS A 4 11.65 9.30 0.47
N PHE A 5 11.12 9.76 -0.66
CA PHE A 5 10.52 8.91 -1.68
C PHE A 5 11.43 8.63 -2.87
N SER A 6 12.60 9.26 -2.93
CA SER A 6 13.54 9.13 -4.03
C SER A 6 14.45 7.92 -3.83
N PHE A 7 14.66 7.15 -4.88
CA PHE A 7 15.61 6.03 -4.88
C PHE A 7 17.06 6.52 -4.77
N ASP A 8 17.39 7.61 -5.47
CA ASP A 8 18.73 8.21 -5.49
C ASP A 8 18.94 9.27 -4.40
N ALA A 9 18.15 9.21 -3.33
CA ALA A 9 18.30 10.15 -2.23
C ALA A 9 19.70 10.02 -1.60
N PRO A 10 20.35 11.13 -1.24
CA PRO A 10 21.61 11.07 -0.52
C PRO A 10 21.41 10.34 0.82
N GLU A 11 22.46 9.66 1.27
CA GLU A 11 22.46 9.07 2.59
C GLU A 11 22.22 10.16 3.63
N ARG A 12 21.26 9.92 4.53
CA ARG A 12 20.95 10.85 5.60
C ARG A 12 21.60 10.40 6.89
N THR A 13 22.24 11.35 7.56
CA THR A 13 22.72 11.17 8.91
C THR A 13 21.57 10.86 9.85
N ARG A 14 21.87 10.03 10.84
CA ARG A 14 20.92 9.71 11.90
C ARG A 14 20.51 10.98 12.65
N PRO A 15 19.21 11.26 12.81
CA PRO A 15 18.74 12.41 13.60
C PRO A 15 18.86 12.11 15.09
N LYS A 16 19.10 13.15 15.91
CA LYS A 16 19.07 13.03 17.39
C LYS A 16 17.66 12.88 17.94
N GLY A 17 16.65 13.35 17.20
CA GLY A 17 15.27 13.21 17.62
C GLY A 17 14.26 13.39 16.50
N LEU A 18 13.08 12.83 16.71
CA LEU A 18 11.96 12.86 15.78
C LEU A 18 10.72 13.44 16.45
N TYR A 19 9.97 14.24 15.71
CA TYR A 19 8.54 14.39 15.96
C TYR A 19 7.83 13.32 15.15
N ALA A 20 7.22 12.32 15.80
CA ALA A 20 6.60 11.21 15.11
C ALA A 20 5.16 10.94 15.54
N GLN A 21 4.42 10.33 14.63
CA GLN A 21 3.06 9.85 14.81
C GLN A 21 3.01 8.35 14.49
N VAL A 22 2.13 7.62 15.16
CA VAL A 22 1.88 6.22 14.81
C VAL A 22 1.31 6.15 13.40
N ASP A 23 2.02 5.40 12.55
CA ASP A 23 1.55 4.99 11.24
C ASP A 23 0.62 3.79 11.45
N PHE A 24 1.15 2.66 11.93
CA PHE A 24 0.38 1.44 12.15
C PHE A 24 0.81 0.68 13.41
N ILE A 25 -0.07 -0.21 13.87
CA ILE A 25 0.22 -1.24 14.87
C ILE A 25 -0.33 -2.56 14.31
N GLU A 26 0.55 -3.41 13.82
CA GLU A 26 0.19 -4.64 13.14
C GLU A 26 0.52 -5.86 14.01
N PRO A 27 -0.43 -6.77 14.28
CA PRO A 27 -0.15 -8.02 14.99
C PRO A 27 0.61 -9.00 14.11
N LEU A 28 1.78 -9.46 14.54
CA LEU A 28 2.59 -10.44 13.81
C LEU A 28 2.21 -11.91 14.13
N GLY A 29 1.51 -12.11 15.25
CA GLY A 29 1.27 -13.44 15.85
C GLY A 29 2.06 -13.61 17.15
N GLU A 30 1.77 -14.68 17.89
CA GLU A 30 2.51 -15.05 19.12
C GLU A 30 2.60 -13.93 20.18
N GLY A 31 1.59 -13.06 20.24
CA GLY A 31 1.55 -11.94 21.17
C GLY A 31 2.48 -10.78 20.80
N LEU A 32 2.98 -10.70 19.57
CA LEU A 32 3.86 -9.64 19.08
C LEU A 32 3.17 -8.68 18.13
N ALA A 33 3.71 -7.47 18.04
CA ALA A 33 3.29 -6.42 17.12
C ALA A 33 4.49 -5.75 16.44
N LEU A 34 4.28 -5.34 15.18
CA LEU A 34 5.10 -4.34 14.52
C LEU A 34 4.43 -2.98 14.69
N VAL A 35 5.14 -2.01 15.25
CA VAL A 35 4.69 -0.61 15.32
C VAL A 35 5.50 0.21 14.33
N GLY A 36 4.82 0.87 13.41
CA GLY A 36 5.38 1.84 12.48
C GLY A 36 5.11 3.26 12.96
N LEU A 37 6.12 4.12 12.87
CA LEU A 37 6.06 5.54 13.23
C LEU A 37 6.57 6.36 12.05
N ASP A 38 5.79 7.35 11.61
CA ASP A 38 6.25 8.33 10.64
C ASP A 38 6.69 9.59 11.36
N GLY A 39 7.91 10.05 11.08
CA GLY A 39 8.49 11.19 11.77
C GLY A 39 9.15 12.20 10.86
N VAL A 40 9.29 13.41 11.38
CA VAL A 40 10.15 14.47 10.84
C VAL A 40 11.26 14.75 11.84
N GLU A 41 12.46 15.05 11.35
CA GLU A 41 13.59 15.44 12.20
C GLU A 41 13.25 16.66 13.06
N ALA A 42 13.53 16.54 14.37
CA ALA A 42 13.09 17.52 15.34
C ALA A 42 13.87 18.84 15.29
N GLU A 43 15.19 18.78 15.11
CA GLU A 43 16.07 19.96 15.01
C GLU A 43 15.73 20.75 13.75
N TRP A 44 15.72 20.08 12.58
CA TRP A 44 15.32 20.69 11.32
C TRP A 44 13.93 21.34 11.40
N PHE A 45 12.92 20.65 11.97
CA PHE A 45 11.58 21.22 12.06
C PHE A 45 11.51 22.43 12.99
N ALA A 46 12.34 22.46 14.04
CA ALA A 46 12.43 23.60 14.93
C ALA A 46 12.93 24.85 14.19
N GLU A 47 14.02 24.72 13.44
CA GLU A 47 14.61 25.77 12.61
C GLU A 47 13.66 26.21 11.50
N PHE A 48 13.09 25.25 10.76
CA PHE A 48 12.11 25.50 9.71
C PHE A 48 10.92 26.31 10.23
N SER A 49 10.36 25.91 11.36
CA SER A 49 9.23 26.62 11.96
C SER A 49 9.57 28.05 12.37
N GLU A 50 10.80 28.31 12.80
CA GLU A 50 11.24 29.66 13.19
C GLU A 50 11.49 30.51 11.94
N ARG A 51 12.22 29.96 10.96
CA ARG A 51 12.49 30.59 9.66
C ARG A 51 11.21 31.00 8.94
N CYS A 52 10.24 30.09 8.87
CA CYS A 52 8.96 30.32 8.18
C CYS A 52 7.90 30.99 9.06
N GLY A 53 8.24 31.35 10.31
CA GLY A 53 7.32 32.02 11.23
C GLY A 53 6.07 31.20 11.56
N LEU A 54 6.15 29.86 11.55
CA LEU A 54 5.03 29.00 11.87
C LEU A 54 4.53 29.28 13.29
N ASN A 55 3.28 29.70 13.39
CA ASN A 55 2.60 29.92 14.65
C ASN A 55 1.33 29.05 14.71
N ASN A 56 0.42 29.35 15.64
CA ASN A 56 -0.82 28.58 15.79
C ASN A 56 -1.81 28.82 14.63
N ASN A 57 -1.52 29.74 13.71
CA ASN A 57 -2.32 30.00 12.52
C ASN A 57 -1.93 29.07 11.36
N ALA A 58 -2.70 29.13 10.28
CA ALA A 58 -2.43 28.36 9.08
C ALA A 58 -1.08 28.73 8.46
N ALA A 59 -0.30 27.72 8.09
CA ALA A 59 0.93 27.92 7.33
C ALA A 59 0.62 28.54 5.95
N SER A 60 1.53 29.38 5.44
CA SER A 60 1.44 29.89 4.07
C SER A 60 1.59 28.77 3.04
N ALA A 61 1.13 29.01 1.81
CA ALA A 61 1.29 28.05 0.72
C ALA A 61 2.78 27.76 0.46
N ASP A 62 3.62 28.79 0.43
CA ASP A 62 5.07 28.66 0.21
C ASP A 62 5.74 27.82 1.32
N ALA A 63 5.40 28.07 2.59
CA ALA A 63 5.93 27.28 3.70
C ALA A 63 5.48 25.81 3.61
N CYS A 64 4.23 25.57 3.20
CA CYS A 64 3.77 24.20 2.98
C CYS A 64 4.55 23.53 1.85
N GLU A 65 4.72 24.20 0.71
CA GLU A 65 5.47 23.70 -0.42
C GLU A 65 6.93 23.38 -0.05
N GLU A 66 7.61 24.31 0.61
CA GLU A 66 8.98 24.12 1.12
C GLU A 66 9.06 22.92 2.07
N PHE A 67 8.15 22.84 3.06
CA PHE A 67 8.11 21.70 3.97
C PHE A 67 7.94 20.38 3.21
N PHE A 68 7.00 20.31 2.26
CA PHE A 68 6.74 19.06 1.56
C PHE A 68 7.88 18.67 0.61
N GLN A 69 8.63 19.62 0.08
CA GLN A 69 9.78 19.34 -0.78
C GLN A 69 11.02 18.94 0.03
N GLU A 70 11.24 19.55 1.20
CA GLU A 70 12.54 19.46 1.89
C GLU A 70 12.50 18.65 3.18
N ALA A 71 11.34 18.48 3.82
CA ALA A 71 11.25 17.91 5.16
C ALA A 71 12.01 16.57 5.25
N PRO A 72 12.92 16.43 6.24
CA PRO A 72 13.62 15.20 6.51
C PRO A 72 12.67 14.20 7.20
N LEU A 73 11.93 13.46 6.37
CA LEU A 73 11.04 12.40 6.83
C LEU A 73 11.81 11.10 7.09
N PHE A 74 11.36 10.37 8.11
CA PHE A 74 11.86 9.06 8.50
C PHE A 74 10.70 8.13 8.83
N HIS A 75 10.93 6.83 8.65
CA HIS A 75 10.02 5.79 9.13
C HIS A 75 10.73 4.93 10.17
N LEU A 76 10.15 4.77 11.35
CA LEU A 76 10.71 3.97 12.43
C LEU A 76 9.84 2.74 12.68
N GLN A 77 10.45 1.56 12.68
CA GLN A 77 9.78 0.30 12.99
C GLN A 77 10.33 -0.34 14.25
N LEU A 78 9.45 -0.86 15.10
CA LEU A 78 9.82 -1.62 16.30
C LEU A 78 8.95 -2.88 16.41
N THR A 79 9.58 -4.00 16.78
CA THR A 79 8.88 -5.24 17.12
C THR A 79 8.81 -5.38 18.63
N ILE A 80 7.61 -5.36 19.21
CA ILE A 80 7.38 -5.44 20.66
C ILE A 80 6.18 -6.32 20.98
N PHE A 81 5.94 -6.62 22.26
CA PHE A 81 4.72 -7.32 22.66
C PHE A 81 3.46 -6.50 22.32
N PHE A 82 2.41 -7.16 21.84
CA PHE A 82 1.18 -6.55 21.36
C PHE A 82 0.45 -5.76 22.46
N ASP A 83 0.40 -6.28 23.68
CA ASP A 83 -0.16 -5.57 24.83
C ASP A 83 0.63 -4.30 25.15
N GLU A 84 1.96 -4.37 25.02
CA GLU A 84 2.84 -3.22 25.23
C GLU A 84 2.63 -2.15 24.14
N ALA A 85 2.46 -2.59 22.89
CA ALA A 85 2.15 -1.69 21.78
C ALA A 85 0.82 -0.97 22.00
N ASN A 86 -0.21 -1.72 22.41
CA ASN A 86 -1.52 -1.17 22.70
C ASN A 86 -1.50 -0.26 23.93
N ARG A 87 -0.69 -0.54 24.94
CA ARG A 87 -0.56 0.33 26.11
C ARG A 87 0.18 1.63 25.78
N ARG A 88 1.29 1.55 25.04
CA ARG A 88 2.18 2.70 24.80
C ARG A 88 1.71 3.61 23.65
N PHE A 89 1.29 3.03 22.53
CA PHE A 89 1.14 3.74 21.26
C PHE A 89 -0.32 3.93 20.84
N ARG A 90 -1.20 2.95 21.06
CA ARG A 90 -2.61 3.05 20.63
C ARG A 90 -3.35 4.29 21.20
N PRO A 91 -3.17 4.71 22.47
CA PRO A 91 -3.76 5.94 22.99
C PRO A 91 -3.23 7.22 22.34
N LYS A 92 -2.08 7.12 21.65
CA LYS A 92 -1.38 8.22 20.99
C LYS A 92 -1.44 8.14 19.47
N ALA A 93 -2.24 7.24 18.89
CA ALA A 93 -2.20 6.95 17.45
C ALA A 93 -2.43 8.16 16.53
N ARG A 94 -3.11 9.20 17.04
CA ARG A 94 -3.38 10.46 16.32
C ARG A 94 -2.68 11.67 16.94
N ARG A 95 -1.64 11.44 17.72
CA ARG A 95 -0.89 12.48 18.43
C ARG A 95 0.57 12.40 18.06
N TRP A 96 1.16 13.57 17.91
CA TRP A 96 2.60 13.71 17.77
C TRP A 96 3.28 13.45 19.11
N MET A 97 4.39 12.74 19.04
CA MET A 97 5.29 12.44 20.14
C MET A 97 6.68 12.94 19.76
N PHE A 98 7.45 13.36 20.75
CA PHE A 98 8.89 13.54 20.58
C PHE A 98 9.60 12.24 20.95
N LEU A 99 10.51 11.79 20.10
CA LEU A 99 11.41 10.67 20.34
C LEU A 99 12.84 11.20 20.35
N GLU A 100 13.53 11.05 21.47
CA GLU A 100 14.97 11.25 21.57
C GLU A 100 15.65 9.93 21.21
N LEU A 101 16.46 9.93 20.15
CA LEU A 101 17.12 8.74 19.62
C LEU A 101 18.55 8.67 20.13
N SER A 102 18.95 7.50 20.61
CA SER A 102 20.26 7.23 21.22
C SER A 102 20.76 5.81 20.89
N ASP A 103 22.04 5.54 21.11
CA ASP A 103 22.58 4.18 20.91
C ASP A 103 22.15 3.21 22.02
N GLU A 104 21.74 3.76 23.16
CA GLU A 104 21.28 3.03 24.34
C GLU A 104 19.84 3.40 24.67
N GLY A 105 19.02 2.43 25.09
CA GLY A 105 17.63 2.69 25.46
C GLY A 105 16.82 1.40 25.62
N GLN A 106 15.64 1.51 26.21
CA GLN A 106 14.80 0.33 26.49
C GLN A 106 14.13 -0.27 25.26
N LEU A 107 13.87 0.54 24.23
CA LEU A 107 13.27 0.07 22.99
C LEU A 107 14.26 0.18 21.85
N LEU A 108 14.42 -0.92 21.11
CA LEU A 108 15.21 -0.97 19.88
C LEU A 108 14.28 -0.86 18.67
N GLY A 109 14.70 -0.09 17.68
CA GLY A 109 13.98 0.12 16.43
C GLY A 109 14.90 0.16 15.22
N GLN A 110 14.28 0.07 14.05
CA GLN A 110 14.90 0.18 12.74
C GLN A 110 14.41 1.49 12.11
N LEU A 111 15.31 2.46 11.98
CA LEU A 111 15.03 3.77 11.40
C LEU A 111 15.39 3.77 9.92
N TYR A 112 14.41 3.99 9.07
CA TYR A 112 14.55 4.08 7.62
C TYR A 112 14.61 5.55 7.19
N PRO A 113 15.73 5.99 6.60
CA PRO A 113 15.86 7.37 6.08
C PRO A 113 14.97 7.67 4.87
N ASN A 114 14.68 6.64 4.07
CA ASN A 114 13.80 6.69 2.91
C ASN A 114 13.17 5.30 2.66
N LEU A 115 12.35 5.17 1.62
CA LEU A 115 11.65 3.92 1.29
C LEU A 115 12.56 2.74 0.92
N PHE A 116 13.79 2.97 0.47
CA PHE A 116 14.61 1.97 -0.22
C PHE A 116 16.00 1.73 0.40
N SER A 117 16.44 2.61 1.30
CA SER A 117 17.72 2.46 1.98
C SER A 117 17.66 1.46 3.14
N PRO A 118 18.79 0.83 3.47
CA PRO A 118 18.92 0.02 4.67
C PRO A 118 18.55 0.81 5.94
N PRO A 119 18.00 0.14 6.97
CA PRO A 119 17.70 0.79 8.23
C PRO A 119 18.97 1.05 9.05
N GLN A 120 18.91 2.09 9.87
CA GLN A 120 19.83 2.35 10.97
C GLN A 120 19.22 1.79 12.26
N THR A 121 19.99 1.03 13.05
CA THR A 121 19.52 0.58 14.36
C THR A 121 19.56 1.76 15.34
N VAL A 122 18.45 1.99 16.05
CA VAL A 122 18.32 3.07 17.02
C VAL A 122 17.69 2.55 18.31
N ALA A 123 17.99 3.21 19.42
CA ALA A 123 17.33 2.99 20.70
C ALA A 123 16.64 4.28 21.20
N PHE A 124 15.62 4.14 22.05
CA PHE A 124 14.96 5.26 22.73
C PHE A 124 14.15 4.81 23.95
N ASP A 125 13.83 5.75 24.83
CA ASP A 125 13.04 5.50 26.05
C ASP A 125 11.59 5.97 25.92
N ALA A 126 10.65 5.01 25.91
CA ALA A 126 9.22 5.33 25.71
C ALA A 126 8.54 6.06 26.89
N LEU A 127 9.16 6.03 28.08
CA LEU A 127 8.67 6.77 29.26
C LEU A 127 8.75 8.29 29.04
N ARG A 128 9.61 8.73 28.11
CA ARG A 128 9.82 10.13 27.73
C ARG A 128 9.19 10.45 26.39
N LEU A 129 7.99 9.96 26.10
CA LEU A 129 7.20 10.38 24.94
C LEU A 129 6.25 11.53 25.34
N PRO A 130 6.73 12.77 25.58
CA PRO A 130 5.84 13.86 25.91
C PRO A 130 4.94 14.14 24.71
N LEU A 131 3.66 14.39 25.00
CA LEU A 131 2.80 15.04 24.04
C LEU A 131 3.30 16.46 23.88
N MET A 132 3.52 16.90 22.63
CA MET A 132 3.87 18.28 22.39
C MET A 132 2.60 19.09 22.15
N HIS A 133 2.56 20.32 22.67
CA HIS A 133 1.42 21.20 22.43
C HIS A 133 1.71 22.12 21.24
N ARG A 134 2.78 22.94 21.31
CA ARG A 134 3.10 23.93 20.29
C ARG A 134 3.56 23.32 18.96
N ARG A 135 4.62 22.50 18.97
CA ARG A 135 5.15 21.88 17.72
C ARG A 135 4.13 20.95 17.06
N SER A 136 3.33 20.23 17.84
CA SER A 136 2.24 19.40 17.29
C SER A 136 1.16 20.22 16.61
N GLN A 137 0.80 21.39 17.14
CA GLN A 137 -0.14 22.29 16.47
C GLN A 137 0.41 22.79 15.14
N GLN A 138 1.69 23.18 15.09
CA GLN A 138 2.35 23.59 13.85
C GLN A 138 2.38 22.47 12.81
N LEU A 139 2.73 21.24 13.22
CA LEU A 139 2.69 20.07 12.33
C LEU A 139 1.28 19.75 11.84
N ASN A 140 0.28 19.81 12.73
CA ASN A 140 -1.12 19.66 12.35
C ASN A 140 -1.56 20.72 11.35
N ASN A 141 -1.13 21.98 11.51
CA ASN A 141 -1.46 23.07 10.59
C ASN A 141 -0.91 22.82 9.17
N LEU A 142 0.29 22.25 9.05
CA LEU A 142 0.83 21.79 7.77
C LEU A 142 -0.01 20.65 7.18
N MET A 143 -0.44 19.70 8.02
CA MET A 143 -1.29 18.59 7.59
C MET A 143 -2.70 19.01 7.15
N PHE A 144 -3.20 20.17 7.57
CA PHE A 144 -4.50 20.71 7.14
C PHE A 144 -4.43 21.50 5.84
N PHE A 145 -3.26 21.86 5.32
CA PHE A 145 -3.13 22.56 4.04
C PHE A 145 -3.85 21.86 2.86
N PRO A 146 -3.76 20.52 2.69
CA PRO A 146 -4.48 19.81 1.65
C PRO A 146 -6.00 20.02 1.74
N SER A 147 -6.55 20.18 2.95
CA SER A 147 -7.98 20.40 3.17
C SER A 147 -8.46 21.80 2.74
N LYS A 148 -7.56 22.81 2.76
CA LYS A 148 -7.84 24.18 2.31
C LYS A 148 -7.60 24.36 0.80
N ALA A 149 -6.54 23.76 0.26
CA ALA A 149 -6.28 23.71 -1.18
C ALA A 149 -7.31 22.83 -1.93
N LEU A 150 -7.99 21.91 -1.23
CA LEU A 150 -9.05 21.04 -1.75
C LEU A 150 -10.23 21.78 -2.39
N MET A 151 -10.43 23.07 -2.05
CA MET A 151 -11.60 23.84 -2.49
C MET A 151 -11.42 24.56 -3.84
N SER A 152 -10.19 24.75 -4.34
CA SER A 152 -9.94 25.55 -5.56
C SER A 152 -9.58 24.74 -6.81
N ARG A 153 -9.15 23.48 -6.67
CA ARG A 153 -8.86 22.61 -7.82
C ARG A 153 -10.09 21.76 -8.13
N ALA A 154 -10.89 22.26 -9.08
CA ALA A 154 -12.14 21.70 -9.57
C ALA A 154 -12.19 20.16 -9.46
N ARG A 155 -13.18 19.64 -8.71
CA ARG A 155 -13.54 18.21 -8.72
C ARG A 155 -13.64 17.77 -10.18
N PRO A 156 -12.75 16.90 -10.68
CA PRO A 156 -13.04 16.25 -11.94
C PRO A 156 -14.34 15.47 -11.70
N LYS A 157 -15.38 15.72 -12.50
CA LYS A 157 -16.29 14.62 -12.81
C LYS A 157 -15.43 13.69 -13.64
N PRO A 158 -14.98 12.52 -13.14
CA PRO A 158 -14.52 11.51 -14.08
C PRO A 158 -15.70 11.33 -15.03
N LYS A 159 -15.59 11.76 -16.29
CA LYS A 159 -16.48 11.26 -17.33
C LYS A 159 -15.95 9.84 -17.55
N PRO A 160 -16.58 8.81 -16.99
CA PRO A 160 -16.13 7.47 -17.23
C PRO A 160 -16.54 7.21 -18.67
N THR A 161 -15.62 7.37 -19.62
CA THR A 161 -15.75 6.68 -20.90
C THR A 161 -15.91 5.20 -20.56
N ALA A 162 -16.81 4.49 -21.25
CA ALA A 162 -16.99 3.07 -21.01
C ALA A 162 -15.64 2.37 -21.22
N ARG A 163 -15.01 1.96 -20.13
CA ARG A 163 -13.72 1.26 -20.15
C ARG A 163 -14.03 -0.19 -20.43
N HIS A 164 -13.75 -0.64 -21.65
CA HIS A 164 -13.87 -2.03 -22.01
C HIS A 164 -12.67 -2.78 -21.41
N ILE A 165 -12.90 -3.53 -20.33
CA ILE A 165 -11.88 -4.30 -19.62
C ILE A 165 -12.03 -5.77 -19.98
N GLU A 166 -10.93 -6.36 -20.44
CA GLU A 166 -10.86 -7.77 -20.85
C GLU A 166 -10.07 -8.63 -19.88
N GLU A 167 -9.02 -8.07 -19.28
CA GLU A 167 -8.15 -8.83 -18.37
C GLU A 167 -7.79 -8.03 -17.11
N LEU A 168 -7.59 -8.77 -16.04
CA LEU A 168 -6.92 -8.35 -14.82
C LEU A 168 -5.48 -8.86 -14.89
N ALA A 169 -4.53 -7.96 -14.71
CA ALA A 169 -3.12 -8.29 -14.50
C ALA A 169 -2.74 -8.05 -13.04
N VAL A 170 -1.99 -8.97 -12.45
CA VAL A 170 -1.33 -8.81 -11.15
C VAL A 170 0.16 -8.75 -11.43
N LEU A 171 0.78 -7.62 -11.14
CA LEU A 171 2.17 -7.34 -11.52
C LEU A 171 3.11 -7.83 -10.43
N ASP A 172 4.26 -8.39 -10.84
CA ASP A 172 5.33 -8.70 -9.92
C ASP A 172 6.08 -7.42 -9.55
N VAL A 173 5.87 -6.95 -8.32
CA VAL A 173 6.48 -5.72 -7.78
C VAL A 173 7.26 -5.97 -6.49
N GLY A 174 7.52 -7.26 -6.18
CA GLY A 174 8.04 -7.68 -4.89
C GLY A 174 6.97 -7.70 -3.80
N GLN A 175 7.36 -7.44 -2.54
CA GLN A 175 6.43 -7.30 -1.43
C GLN A 175 5.61 -6.01 -1.59
N GLY A 176 4.43 -6.13 -2.18
CA GLY A 176 3.50 -5.04 -2.39
C GLY A 176 2.37 -5.46 -3.31
N SER A 177 1.52 -4.51 -3.68
CA SER A 177 0.36 -4.75 -4.54
C SER A 177 0.38 -3.83 -5.74
N ALA A 178 0.23 -4.39 -6.94
CA ALA A 178 0.01 -3.62 -8.15
C ALA A 178 -0.82 -4.43 -9.15
N ASN A 179 -1.99 -3.92 -9.49
CA ASN A 179 -2.93 -4.64 -10.37
C ASN A 179 -3.40 -3.73 -11.50
N ALA A 180 -3.47 -4.23 -12.72
CA ALA A 180 -3.94 -3.46 -13.88
C ALA A 180 -5.21 -4.08 -14.48
N LEU A 181 -6.22 -3.25 -14.74
CA LEU A 181 -7.36 -3.61 -15.56
C LEU A 181 -7.05 -3.21 -17.00
N LEU A 182 -6.87 -4.21 -17.86
CA LEU A 182 -6.42 -4.08 -19.24
C LEU A 182 -7.60 -4.12 -20.20
N CYS A 183 -7.53 -3.33 -21.28
CA CYS A 183 -8.42 -3.51 -22.42
C CYS A 183 -7.95 -4.66 -23.34
N ARG A 184 -8.70 -4.94 -24.41
CA ARG A 184 -8.45 -6.06 -25.33
C ARG A 184 -7.07 -6.00 -25.98
N GLU A 185 -6.55 -4.81 -26.20
CA GLU A 185 -5.24 -4.58 -26.81
C GLU A 185 -4.09 -4.79 -25.80
N GLY A 186 -4.37 -4.91 -24.50
CA GLY A 186 -3.37 -4.98 -23.43
C GLY A 186 -2.97 -3.63 -22.83
N VAL A 187 -3.70 -2.55 -23.13
CA VAL A 187 -3.42 -1.22 -22.57
C VAL A 187 -4.05 -1.10 -21.18
N ALA A 188 -3.27 -0.70 -20.18
CA ALA A 188 -3.77 -0.43 -18.84
C ALA A 188 -4.73 0.77 -18.85
N ARG A 189 -5.94 0.57 -18.30
CA ARG A 189 -6.94 1.64 -18.12
C ARG A 189 -7.01 2.09 -16.67
N ILE A 190 -6.98 1.14 -15.75
CA ILE A 190 -7.04 1.40 -14.31
C ILE A 190 -5.92 0.60 -13.67
N TYR A 191 -5.15 1.24 -12.79
CA TYR A 191 -4.36 0.54 -11.79
C TYR A 191 -5.13 0.52 -10.48
N PHE A 192 -5.13 -0.62 -9.80
CA PHE A 192 -5.56 -0.76 -8.42
C PHE A 192 -4.32 -1.16 -7.61
N ASP A 193 -3.83 -0.17 -6.86
CA ASP A 193 -2.49 -0.07 -6.32
C ASP A 193 -1.39 -0.03 -7.40
N VAL A 194 -0.27 0.59 -7.05
CA VAL A 194 0.97 0.70 -7.85
C VAL A 194 2.16 0.64 -6.90
N GLY A 195 2.13 -0.34 -6.02
CA GLY A 195 3.08 -0.56 -4.95
C GLY A 195 4.35 -1.27 -5.37
N CYS A 196 5.23 -1.48 -4.40
CA CYS A 196 6.42 -2.33 -4.50
C CYS A 196 7.04 -2.58 -3.13
N GLY A 197 8.03 -3.47 -3.06
CA GLY A 197 8.85 -3.68 -1.86
C GLY A 197 9.47 -2.40 -1.32
N VAL A 198 9.26 -2.12 -0.03
CA VAL A 198 9.81 -0.95 0.70
C VAL A 198 10.42 -1.36 2.05
N TYR A 199 11.23 -0.47 2.62
CA TYR A 199 11.89 -0.64 3.92
C TYR A 199 12.67 -1.97 3.96
N ARG A 200 12.47 -2.80 4.98
CA ARG A 200 13.08 -4.14 5.05
C ARG A 200 12.82 -5.00 3.82
N ASN A 201 11.67 -4.83 3.17
CA ASN A 201 11.28 -5.58 1.98
C ASN A 201 11.68 -4.89 0.67
N ALA A 202 12.41 -3.75 0.70
CA ALA A 202 12.93 -3.12 -0.51
C ALA A 202 13.78 -4.04 -1.41
N PRO A 203 14.56 -5.00 -0.86
CA PRO A 203 15.30 -5.98 -1.68
C PRO A 203 14.43 -7.01 -2.41
N THR A 204 13.14 -7.12 -2.06
CA THR A 204 12.24 -8.11 -2.67
C THR A 204 11.72 -7.69 -4.05
N ARG A 205 12.08 -6.49 -4.52
CA ARG A 205 11.62 -5.94 -5.80
C ARG A 205 12.34 -6.63 -6.97
N PRO A 206 11.65 -6.87 -8.09
CA PRO A 206 12.35 -7.19 -9.32
C PRO A 206 13.14 -5.96 -9.81
N PRO A 207 14.19 -6.17 -10.63
CA PRO A 207 15.10 -5.09 -11.04
C PRO A 207 14.42 -3.99 -11.87
N ASN A 208 13.35 -4.31 -12.60
CA ASN A 208 12.67 -3.38 -13.50
C ASN A 208 11.18 -3.28 -13.14
N ILE A 209 10.81 -2.27 -12.35
CA ILE A 209 9.41 -1.90 -12.12
C ILE A 209 9.06 -0.73 -13.04
N SER A 210 8.03 -0.91 -13.87
CA SER A 210 7.52 0.14 -14.75
C SER A 210 6.03 -0.07 -15.01
N PHE A 211 5.31 1.00 -15.36
CA PHE A 211 3.87 0.91 -15.56
C PHE A 211 3.50 1.49 -16.93
N CYS A 212 2.70 0.76 -17.70
CA CYS A 212 2.11 1.25 -18.94
C CYS A 212 1.26 2.51 -18.65
N GLN A 213 1.59 3.62 -19.31
CA GLN A 213 0.93 4.92 -19.15
C GLN A 213 0.32 5.44 -20.47
N CYS A 214 0.31 4.62 -21.52
CA CYS A 214 0.00 5.02 -22.90
C CYS A 214 -1.42 5.54 -23.11
N ALA A 215 -2.34 5.32 -22.17
CA ALA A 215 -3.72 5.78 -22.26
C ALA A 215 -4.22 6.55 -21.02
N ASP A 216 -3.30 7.25 -20.34
CA ASP A 216 -3.60 8.05 -19.13
C ASP A 216 -4.43 7.27 -18.10
N PRO A 217 -3.89 6.15 -17.56
CA PRO A 217 -4.64 5.30 -16.66
C PRO A 217 -5.00 6.05 -15.37
N ILE A 218 -6.14 5.65 -14.77
CA ILE A 218 -6.49 6.09 -13.41
C ILE A 218 -5.77 5.17 -12.43
N VAL A 219 -5.15 5.74 -11.40
CA VAL A 219 -4.62 4.99 -10.27
C VAL A 219 -5.63 5.02 -9.14
N VAL A 220 -6.01 3.86 -8.63
CA VAL A 220 -6.83 3.72 -7.43
C VAL A 220 -5.92 3.19 -6.34
N LEU A 221 -5.81 3.91 -5.22
CA LEU A 221 -5.07 3.46 -4.05
C LEU A 221 -6.05 2.82 -3.07
N SER A 222 -5.81 1.57 -2.70
CA SER A 222 -6.63 0.84 -1.72
C SER A 222 -6.53 1.46 -0.33
N HIS A 223 -5.30 1.70 0.13
CA HIS A 223 -4.97 2.33 1.40
C HIS A 223 -3.54 2.86 1.40
N TRP A 224 -3.11 3.51 2.48
CA TRP A 224 -1.91 4.33 2.49
C TRP A 224 -0.60 3.61 2.90
N ASP A 225 -0.62 2.28 3.06
CA ASP A 225 0.63 1.56 3.29
C ASP A 225 1.55 1.64 2.07
N ALA A 226 2.84 1.81 2.34
CA ALA A 226 3.80 2.24 1.33
C ALA A 226 3.98 1.23 0.20
N ASP A 227 3.83 -0.05 0.51
CA ASP A 227 3.86 -1.15 -0.45
C ASP A 227 2.64 -1.24 -1.37
N HIS A 228 1.69 -0.28 -1.29
CA HIS A 228 0.56 -0.12 -2.23
C HIS A 228 0.71 1.08 -3.18
N TRP A 229 1.67 1.97 -2.96
CA TRP A 229 1.87 3.16 -3.82
C TRP A 229 3.33 3.49 -4.17
N ALA A 230 4.32 2.92 -3.48
CA ALA A 230 5.73 3.27 -3.66
C ALA A 230 6.29 2.99 -5.06
N GLY A 231 5.69 2.10 -5.85
CA GLY A 231 6.09 1.89 -7.24
C GLY A 231 5.95 3.16 -8.09
N ALA A 232 5.03 4.06 -7.73
CA ALA A 232 4.90 5.37 -8.38
C ALA A 232 6.05 6.34 -8.08
N THR A 233 6.87 6.08 -7.06
CA THR A 233 8.08 6.89 -6.80
C THR A 233 9.28 6.38 -7.62
N ILE A 234 9.20 5.15 -8.13
CA ILE A 234 10.16 4.57 -9.09
C ILE A 234 9.77 5.00 -10.52
N ASP A 235 8.52 4.73 -10.94
CA ASP A 235 7.99 5.22 -12.23
C ASP A 235 7.18 6.50 -12.03
N THR A 236 7.93 7.60 -11.84
CA THR A 236 7.40 8.92 -11.48
C THR A 236 6.39 9.51 -12.46
N GLY A 237 6.31 8.96 -13.69
CA GLY A 237 5.26 9.32 -14.64
C GLY A 237 3.84 9.07 -14.12
N LEU A 238 3.67 8.12 -13.17
CA LEU A 238 2.41 7.87 -12.49
C LEU A 238 1.94 9.04 -11.61
N LEU A 239 2.86 9.89 -11.12
CA LEU A 239 2.51 11.06 -10.31
C LEU A 239 1.74 12.11 -11.12
N THR A 240 1.86 12.11 -12.45
CA THR A 240 1.12 13.01 -13.33
C THR A 240 -0.34 12.57 -13.59
N ARG A 241 -0.73 11.39 -13.09
CA ARG A 241 -2.01 10.75 -13.41
C ARG A 241 -3.14 11.21 -12.47
N THR A 242 -4.34 10.71 -12.75
CA THR A 242 -5.48 10.86 -11.84
C THR A 242 -5.47 9.75 -10.81
N TRP A 243 -5.46 10.13 -9.54
CA TRP A 243 -5.50 9.23 -8.39
C TRP A 243 -6.86 9.26 -7.69
N ILE A 244 -7.37 8.11 -7.29
CA ILE A 244 -8.53 7.97 -6.39
C ILE A 244 -8.03 7.25 -5.14
N ALA A 245 -8.15 7.88 -3.97
CA ALA A 245 -7.56 7.36 -2.74
C ALA A 245 -8.43 7.66 -1.51
N PRO A 246 -8.29 6.93 -0.40
CA PRO A 246 -8.76 7.37 0.91
C PRO A 246 -8.14 8.72 1.32
N ILE A 247 -8.73 9.39 2.31
CA ILE A 247 -8.08 10.57 2.93
C ILE A 247 -6.75 10.14 3.56
N PRO A 248 -5.64 10.87 3.33
CA PRO A 248 -4.36 10.59 3.98
C PRO A 248 -4.40 10.84 5.49
N GLU A 249 -3.73 9.99 6.26
CA GLU A 249 -3.78 10.00 7.74
C GLU A 249 -2.52 10.50 8.46
N THR A 250 -1.35 10.43 7.81
CA THR A 250 -0.04 10.80 8.39
C THR A 250 0.66 11.83 7.53
N ILE A 251 1.73 12.44 8.06
CA ILE A 251 2.52 13.42 7.33
C ILE A 251 3.11 12.84 6.03
N LYS A 252 3.58 11.59 6.06
CA LYS A 252 4.17 10.90 4.90
C LYS A 252 3.15 10.77 3.77
N HIS A 253 1.91 10.38 4.10
CA HIS A 253 0.81 10.28 3.13
C HIS A 253 0.50 11.63 2.49
N ILE A 254 0.49 12.69 3.31
CA ILE A 254 0.25 14.05 2.84
C ILE A 254 1.39 14.51 1.92
N VAL A 255 2.65 14.30 2.31
CA VAL A 255 3.80 14.69 1.47
C VAL A 255 3.78 13.94 0.14
N PHE A 256 3.44 12.65 0.12
CA PHE A 256 3.27 11.90 -1.13
C PHE A 256 2.15 12.47 -2.00
N LEU A 257 0.99 12.82 -1.40
CA LEU A 257 -0.10 13.50 -2.10
C LEU A 257 0.36 14.84 -2.73
N MET A 258 1.20 15.59 -2.03
CA MET A 258 1.76 16.84 -2.55
C MET A 258 2.71 16.60 -3.72
N ASN A 259 3.49 15.51 -3.70
CA ASN A 259 4.32 15.13 -4.85
C ASN A 259 3.48 14.83 -6.10
N ILE A 260 2.31 14.20 -5.94
CA ILE A 260 1.35 14.01 -7.05
C ILE A 260 0.91 15.37 -7.59
N TRP A 261 0.50 16.30 -6.71
CA TRP A 261 0.03 17.62 -7.14
C TRP A 261 1.12 18.48 -7.77
N ALA A 262 2.34 18.42 -7.24
CA ALA A 262 3.51 19.11 -7.78
C ALA A 262 3.89 18.58 -9.18
N ALA A 263 3.69 17.29 -9.43
CA ALA A 263 3.87 16.68 -10.75
C ALA A 263 2.72 16.97 -11.74
N GLY A 264 1.70 17.76 -11.34
CA GLY A 264 0.53 18.05 -12.18
C GLY A 264 -0.56 16.98 -12.14
N GLY A 265 -0.42 15.98 -11.27
CA GLY A 265 -1.43 14.96 -11.04
C GLY A 265 -2.71 15.51 -10.40
N ARG A 266 -3.78 14.73 -10.52
CA ARG A 266 -5.11 15.07 -9.98
C ARG A 266 -5.53 14.02 -8.97
N THR A 267 -6.25 14.41 -7.92
CA THR A 267 -6.70 13.45 -6.89
C THR A 267 -8.19 13.59 -6.59
N LEU A 268 -8.86 12.45 -6.40
CA LEU A 268 -10.19 12.34 -5.82
C LEU A 268 -10.07 11.60 -4.48
N LEU A 269 -10.11 12.35 -3.38
CA LEU A 269 -10.04 11.78 -2.03
C LEU A 269 -11.43 11.37 -1.54
N LEU A 270 -11.57 10.12 -1.10
CA LEU A 270 -12.84 9.54 -0.67
C LEU A 270 -12.95 9.56 0.85
N SER A 271 -13.87 10.39 1.35
CA SER A 271 -14.13 10.58 2.79
C SER A 271 -15.26 9.73 3.35
N THR A 272 -16.17 9.23 2.51
CA THR A 272 -17.41 8.55 2.92
C THR A 272 -17.47 7.11 2.44
N SER A 273 -18.44 6.35 2.95
CA SER A 273 -18.82 4.99 2.55
C SER A 273 -19.35 4.88 1.10
N ALA A 274 -19.19 5.93 0.29
CA ALA A 274 -19.76 6.01 -1.04
C ALA A 274 -19.15 4.97 -1.97
N THR A 275 -20.01 4.24 -2.67
CA THR A 275 -19.58 3.40 -3.79
C THR A 275 -19.30 4.30 -5.00
N VAL A 276 -18.09 4.23 -5.55
CA VAL A 276 -17.69 4.99 -6.74
C VAL A 276 -17.72 4.07 -7.94
N ARG A 277 -18.47 4.44 -8.99
CA ARG A 277 -18.49 3.69 -10.26
C ARG A 277 -17.42 4.24 -11.20
N LEU A 278 -16.54 3.36 -11.69
CA LEU A 278 -15.45 3.71 -12.62
C LEU A 278 -15.77 3.37 -14.08
N GLY A 279 -16.89 2.68 -14.32
CA GLY A 279 -17.34 2.24 -15.63
C GLY A 279 -18.48 1.25 -15.50
N SER A 280 -18.92 0.69 -16.64
CA SER A 280 -19.91 -0.39 -16.63
C SER A 280 -19.33 -1.60 -15.89
N GLY A 281 -20.02 -2.06 -14.84
CA GLY A 281 -19.59 -3.22 -14.07
C GLY A 281 -18.41 -3.01 -13.12
N ILE A 282 -17.79 -1.83 -13.05
CA ILE A 282 -16.61 -1.58 -12.19
C ILE A 282 -16.98 -0.59 -11.10
N LYS A 283 -16.82 -1.03 -9.84
CA LYS A 283 -17.13 -0.22 -8.65
C LYS A 283 -16.03 -0.32 -7.61
N LEU A 284 -15.74 0.80 -6.96
CA LEU A 284 -14.98 0.88 -5.73
C LEU A 284 -15.95 0.89 -4.55
N VAL A 285 -15.65 0.09 -3.53
CA VAL A 285 -16.41 0.06 -2.28
C VAL A 285 -15.48 0.38 -1.13
N ARG A 286 -15.99 1.14 -0.16
CA ARG A 286 -15.31 1.37 1.11
C ARG A 286 -15.47 0.15 2.01
N CYS A 287 -14.36 -0.36 2.54
CA CYS A 287 -14.37 -1.45 3.50
C CYS A 287 -14.90 -0.95 4.87
N LYS A 288 -15.53 -1.85 5.62
CA LYS A 288 -16.29 -1.56 6.85
C LYS A 288 -15.55 -1.92 8.13
N GLY A 289 -14.26 -2.23 8.05
CA GLY A 289 -13.43 -2.47 9.22
C GLY A 289 -13.28 -1.22 10.10
N PRO A 290 -12.61 -1.36 11.25
CA PRO A 290 -12.40 -0.28 12.20
C PRO A 290 -11.74 0.94 11.53
N ALA A 291 -12.24 2.15 11.82
CA ALA A 291 -11.74 3.39 11.18
C ALA A 291 -10.29 3.78 11.52
N GLY A 292 -9.64 3.09 12.48
CA GLY A 292 -8.22 3.24 12.79
C GLY A 292 -7.35 2.10 12.25
N ASP A 293 -7.95 1.19 11.48
CA ASP A 293 -7.29 0.08 10.81
C ASP A 293 -7.48 0.27 9.32
N ARG A 294 -6.48 0.86 8.66
CA ARG A 294 -6.57 1.23 7.24
C ARG A 294 -6.62 0.00 6.34
N ASN A 295 -6.02 -1.11 6.77
CA ASN A 295 -5.99 -2.38 6.03
C ASN A 295 -7.43 -2.89 5.93
N GLU A 296 -8.19 -2.82 7.03
CA GLU A 296 -9.58 -3.27 7.09
C GLU A 296 -10.62 -2.22 6.66
N SER A 297 -10.24 -0.95 6.53
CA SER A 297 -11.15 0.17 6.22
C SER A 297 -10.83 0.92 4.92
N GLY A 298 -9.90 0.42 4.10
CA GLY A 298 -9.52 0.98 2.80
C GLY A 298 -10.60 0.87 1.71
N LEU A 299 -10.16 0.84 0.45
CA LEU A 299 -11.00 0.60 -0.72
C LEU A 299 -10.78 -0.81 -1.25
N ALA A 300 -11.84 -1.44 -1.73
CA ALA A 300 -11.79 -2.63 -2.57
C ALA A 300 -12.40 -2.36 -3.94
N LEU A 301 -11.90 -3.01 -4.98
CA LEU A 301 -12.44 -2.95 -6.33
C LEU A 301 -13.20 -4.24 -6.66
N ILE A 302 -14.40 -4.07 -7.19
CA ILE A 302 -15.23 -5.16 -7.73
C ILE A 302 -15.49 -4.86 -9.21
N ALA A 303 -15.16 -5.82 -10.08
CA ALA A 303 -15.49 -5.78 -11.50
C ALA A 303 -16.44 -6.93 -11.84
N GLU A 304 -17.53 -6.64 -12.56
CA GLU A 304 -18.60 -7.59 -12.88
C GLU A 304 -18.93 -7.52 -14.38
N ARG A 305 -18.98 -8.67 -15.06
CA ARG A 305 -19.37 -8.77 -16.48
C ARG A 305 -20.05 -10.11 -16.74
N ARG A 306 -21.29 -10.09 -17.27
CA ARG A 306 -22.02 -11.30 -17.70
C ARG A 306 -22.00 -12.44 -16.66
N GLY A 307 -22.25 -12.11 -15.38
CA GLY A 307 -22.26 -13.08 -14.28
C GLY A 307 -20.87 -13.51 -13.76
N LYS A 308 -19.79 -13.01 -14.35
CA LYS A 308 -18.41 -13.18 -13.87
C LYS A 308 -17.99 -12.02 -12.98
N ARG A 309 -17.05 -12.29 -12.07
CA ARG A 309 -16.67 -11.32 -11.05
C ARG A 309 -15.19 -11.39 -10.70
N TRP A 310 -14.56 -10.22 -10.65
CA TRP A 310 -13.24 -10.05 -10.06
C TRP A 310 -13.34 -9.24 -8.76
N LEU A 311 -12.48 -9.57 -7.80
CA LEU A 311 -12.36 -8.89 -6.52
C LEU A 311 -10.88 -8.61 -6.21
N LEU A 312 -10.57 -7.33 -6.03
CA LEU A 312 -9.27 -6.85 -5.59
C LEU A 312 -9.47 -6.18 -4.21
N PRO A 313 -9.15 -6.90 -3.11
CA PRO A 313 -9.51 -6.46 -1.77
C PRO A 313 -8.56 -5.41 -1.17
N GLY A 314 -7.37 -5.22 -1.74
CA GLY A 314 -6.25 -4.67 -0.99
C GLY A 314 -6.01 -5.57 0.23
N ASP A 315 -5.90 -4.95 1.40
CA ASP A 315 -5.59 -5.68 2.64
C ASP A 315 -6.81 -5.94 3.52
N ALA A 316 -8.01 -5.61 3.02
CA ALA A 316 -9.23 -5.77 3.78
C ALA A 316 -9.73 -7.22 3.75
N SER A 317 -10.11 -7.71 4.94
CA SER A 317 -10.79 -8.98 5.06
C SER A 317 -12.13 -8.98 4.31
N TYR A 318 -12.46 -10.12 3.70
CA TYR A 318 -13.63 -10.24 2.84
C TYR A 318 -14.97 -9.92 3.53
N HIS A 319 -15.10 -10.18 4.83
CA HIS A 319 -16.30 -9.84 5.59
C HIS A 319 -16.50 -8.32 5.77
N ASN A 320 -15.41 -7.54 5.69
CA ASN A 320 -15.45 -6.08 5.75
C ASN A 320 -15.73 -5.45 4.37
N ILE A 321 -15.66 -6.22 3.28
CA ILE A 321 -15.89 -5.72 1.92
C ILE A 321 -17.36 -5.88 1.54
N PRO A 322 -18.12 -4.78 1.35
CA PRO A 322 -19.53 -4.86 1.00
C PRO A 322 -19.77 -5.66 -0.29
N GLY A 323 -20.47 -6.80 -0.12
CA GLY A 323 -20.85 -7.67 -1.22
C GLY A 323 -19.78 -8.65 -1.69
N ALA A 324 -18.58 -8.72 -1.09
CA ALA A 324 -17.54 -9.66 -1.51
C ALA A 324 -18.01 -11.12 -1.57
N LEU A 325 -18.81 -11.54 -0.59
CA LEU A 325 -19.24 -12.94 -0.40
C LEU A 325 -20.54 -13.33 -1.12
N LYS A 326 -21.15 -12.42 -1.90
CA LYS A 326 -22.48 -12.68 -2.50
C LYS A 326 -22.49 -13.71 -3.63
N HIS A 327 -21.39 -13.83 -4.36
CA HIS A 327 -21.29 -14.65 -5.56
C HIS A 327 -19.89 -15.26 -5.66
N PRO A 328 -19.75 -16.45 -6.28
CA PRO A 328 -18.46 -17.02 -6.62
C PRO A 328 -17.59 -16.06 -7.45
N ILE A 329 -16.28 -16.16 -7.27
CA ILE A 329 -15.29 -15.25 -7.85
C ILE A 329 -14.51 -15.95 -8.96
N THR A 330 -14.44 -15.26 -10.10
CA THR A 330 -13.67 -15.67 -11.29
C THR A 330 -12.19 -15.29 -11.15
N GLY A 331 -11.92 -14.12 -10.55
CA GLY A 331 -10.56 -13.60 -10.35
C GLY A 331 -10.45 -12.95 -9.00
N LEU A 332 -9.59 -13.50 -8.14
CA LEU A 332 -9.39 -13.04 -6.78
C LEU A 332 -7.92 -12.67 -6.58
N VAL A 333 -7.65 -11.47 -6.07
CA VAL A 333 -6.35 -11.18 -5.49
C VAL A 333 -6.42 -11.54 -4.01
N ALA A 334 -5.44 -12.29 -3.52
CA ALA A 334 -5.35 -12.67 -2.12
C ALA A 334 -5.26 -11.40 -1.26
N THR A 335 -6.04 -11.33 -0.18
CA THR A 335 -6.01 -10.17 0.71
C THR A 335 -4.72 -10.14 1.51
N HIS A 336 -4.15 -8.94 1.70
CA HIS A 336 -2.98 -8.71 2.55
C HIS A 336 -1.83 -9.68 2.20
N HIS A 337 -1.54 -9.83 0.91
CA HIS A 337 -0.50 -10.71 0.37
C HIS A 337 -0.65 -12.20 0.75
N GLY A 338 -1.82 -12.63 1.22
CA GLY A 338 -2.06 -13.98 1.76
C GLY A 338 -1.62 -14.16 3.21
N ALA A 339 -1.37 -13.09 3.96
CA ALA A 339 -0.95 -13.11 5.36
C ALA A 339 -2.04 -13.63 6.30
N ARG A 340 -3.25 -13.08 6.21
CA ARG A 340 -4.35 -13.45 7.10
C ARG A 340 -5.70 -13.12 6.47
N VAL A 341 -6.60 -14.09 6.50
CA VAL A 341 -8.04 -13.81 6.41
C VAL A 341 -8.52 -13.63 7.86
N HIS A 342 -8.94 -12.42 8.28
CA HIS A 342 -9.08 -12.14 9.71
C HIS A 342 -10.24 -12.91 10.37
N GLY A 343 -9.88 -13.80 11.31
CA GLY A 343 -10.79 -14.57 12.18
C GLY A 343 -10.73 -16.08 11.88
N ALA A 344 -10.72 -16.94 12.91
CA ALA A 344 -10.92 -18.37 12.69
C ALA A 344 -12.33 -18.58 12.09
N GLY A 345 -12.41 -19.23 10.94
CA GLY A 345 -13.67 -19.40 10.21
C GLY A 345 -14.17 -18.14 9.48
N ALA A 346 -13.33 -17.12 9.32
CA ALA A 346 -13.68 -15.97 8.52
C ALA A 346 -13.97 -16.39 7.06
N PRO A 347 -15.10 -15.96 6.49
CA PRO A 347 -15.54 -16.43 5.19
C PRO A 347 -14.61 -15.93 4.07
N VAL A 348 -14.24 -16.83 3.18
CA VAL A 348 -13.52 -16.56 1.94
C VAL A 348 -14.49 -16.72 0.76
N PRO A 349 -14.45 -15.85 -0.27
CA PRO A 349 -15.27 -16.01 -1.46
C PRO A 349 -14.98 -17.34 -2.16
N LEU A 350 -16.03 -18.06 -2.56
CA LEU A 350 -15.88 -19.33 -3.28
C LEU A 350 -15.33 -19.10 -4.70
N PRO A 351 -14.53 -20.02 -5.27
CA PRO A 351 -14.16 -19.96 -6.67
C PRO A 351 -15.37 -20.22 -7.57
N ALA A 352 -15.40 -19.58 -8.75
CA ALA A 352 -16.35 -19.93 -9.79
C ALA A 352 -16.08 -21.34 -10.34
N LEU A 353 -17.15 -22.07 -10.71
CA LEU A 353 -17.08 -23.50 -11.07
C LEU A 353 -16.36 -23.79 -12.40
N ASP A 354 -16.45 -22.87 -13.36
CA ASP A 354 -15.93 -23.08 -14.71
C ASP A 354 -14.51 -22.53 -14.91
N TYR A 355 -14.25 -21.32 -14.41
CA TYR A 355 -12.94 -20.69 -14.43
C TYR A 355 -12.73 -19.80 -13.21
N ALA A 356 -11.66 -20.08 -12.48
CA ALA A 356 -11.23 -19.30 -11.33
C ALA A 356 -9.70 -19.14 -11.29
N ARG A 357 -9.25 -17.97 -10.83
CA ARG A 357 -7.86 -17.66 -10.51
C ARG A 357 -7.75 -16.93 -9.17
N LEU A 358 -6.81 -17.38 -8.34
CA LEU A 358 -6.40 -16.73 -7.11
C LEU A 358 -4.95 -16.28 -7.26
N ALA A 359 -4.70 -14.97 -7.22
CA ALA A 359 -3.37 -14.42 -7.37
C ALA A 359 -2.82 -13.97 -6.01
N TYR A 360 -1.62 -14.43 -5.69
CA TYR A 360 -0.82 -13.93 -4.58
C TYR A 360 0.23 -12.95 -5.13
N SER A 361 0.25 -11.74 -4.59
CA SER A 361 1.26 -10.73 -4.89
C SER A 361 2.19 -10.60 -3.70
N PHE A 362 3.43 -11.06 -3.86
CA PHE A 362 4.50 -10.98 -2.88
C PHE A 362 5.85 -11.09 -3.58
N GLY A 363 6.91 -10.73 -2.85
CA GLY A 363 8.29 -10.80 -3.35
C GLY A 363 9.09 -11.93 -2.71
N PRO A 364 10.11 -12.44 -3.41
CA PRO A 364 10.97 -13.48 -2.87
C PRO A 364 11.68 -12.98 -1.61
N GLY A 365 11.68 -13.82 -0.58
CA GLY A 365 12.40 -13.52 0.67
C GLY A 365 11.76 -12.44 1.54
N ASN A 366 10.50 -12.04 1.26
CA ASN A 366 9.80 -11.08 2.12
C ASN A 366 9.73 -11.56 3.58
N ALA A 367 9.86 -10.61 4.49
CA ALA A 367 9.98 -10.88 5.92
C ALA A 367 9.52 -9.69 6.76
N HIS A 368 8.60 -9.96 7.69
CA HIS A 368 7.98 -8.95 8.55
C HIS A 368 8.43 -9.12 10.00
N GLY A 369 8.77 -7.99 10.65
CA GLY A 369 9.20 -7.93 12.04
C GLY A 369 10.50 -8.69 12.36
N LYS A 370 10.92 -8.68 13.62
CA LYS A 370 12.20 -9.26 14.07
C LYS A 370 12.34 -10.77 13.74
N TYR A 371 11.23 -11.52 13.76
CA TYR A 371 11.22 -12.97 13.57
C TYR A 371 11.08 -13.41 12.10
N GLY A 372 10.96 -12.47 11.16
CA GLY A 372 10.93 -12.77 9.73
C GLY A 372 9.70 -13.55 9.30
N VAL A 373 8.51 -13.11 9.72
CA VAL A 373 7.25 -13.72 9.26
C VAL A 373 7.10 -13.42 7.76
N SER A 374 7.02 -14.45 6.93
CA SER A 374 6.84 -14.31 5.47
C SER A 374 5.36 -14.42 5.07
N HIS A 375 5.02 -13.72 3.98
CA HIS A 375 3.77 -13.80 3.27
C HIS A 375 3.98 -14.52 1.93
N PRO A 376 3.05 -15.37 1.48
CA PRO A 376 1.80 -15.76 2.13
C PRO A 376 2.03 -16.58 3.41
N ARG A 377 1.03 -16.64 4.30
CA ARG A 377 1.11 -17.44 5.53
C ARG A 377 0.33 -18.75 5.41
N PRO A 378 0.76 -19.82 6.13
CA PRO A 378 0.03 -21.08 6.20
C PRO A 378 -1.47 -20.93 6.51
N ALA A 379 -1.81 -20.08 7.49
CA ALA A 379 -3.20 -19.86 7.89
C ALA A 379 -4.03 -19.18 6.80
N GLY A 380 -3.44 -18.26 6.03
CA GLY A 380 -4.09 -17.62 4.89
C GLY A 380 -4.38 -18.62 3.79
N VAL A 381 -3.36 -19.37 3.36
CA VAL A 381 -3.50 -20.42 2.32
C VAL A 381 -4.51 -21.49 2.73
N HIS A 382 -4.46 -21.94 3.99
CA HIS A 382 -5.43 -22.90 4.52
C HIS A 382 -6.88 -22.40 4.46
N ALA A 383 -7.12 -21.10 4.70
CA ALA A 383 -8.46 -20.53 4.59
C ALA A 383 -8.98 -20.54 3.14
N TYR A 384 -8.11 -20.32 2.16
CA TYR A 384 -8.47 -20.45 0.74
C TYR A 384 -8.72 -21.91 0.35
N ASP A 385 -7.87 -22.85 0.79
CA ASP A 385 -8.07 -24.29 0.58
C ASP A 385 -9.43 -24.76 1.14
N ALA A 386 -9.75 -24.35 2.37
CA ALA A 386 -11.01 -24.67 3.03
C ALA A 386 -12.25 -24.12 2.29
N ALA A 387 -12.08 -23.05 1.50
CA ALA A 387 -13.13 -22.49 0.65
C ALA A 387 -13.16 -23.07 -0.78
N GLY A 388 -12.31 -24.07 -1.07
CA GLY A 388 -12.26 -24.79 -2.35
C GLY A 388 -11.30 -24.21 -3.39
N TRP A 389 -10.42 -23.27 -3.01
CA TRP A 389 -9.34 -22.82 -3.89
C TRP A 389 -8.22 -23.86 -3.93
N THR A 390 -7.72 -24.20 -5.12
CA THR A 390 -6.70 -25.24 -5.28
C THR A 390 -5.30 -24.63 -5.48
N HIS A 391 -4.35 -25.04 -4.63
CA HIS A 391 -2.95 -24.59 -4.65
C HIS A 391 -1.98 -25.69 -5.08
N THR A 392 -2.14 -26.19 -6.31
CA THR A 392 -1.28 -27.26 -6.84
C THR A 392 0.19 -26.84 -6.80
N GLY A 393 0.99 -27.53 -5.99
CA GLY A 393 2.42 -27.27 -5.78
C GLY A 393 2.75 -26.64 -4.42
N TRP A 394 1.80 -26.03 -3.72
CA TRP A 394 2.05 -25.52 -2.36
C TRP A 394 1.66 -26.54 -1.29
N ALA A 395 2.56 -26.73 -0.33
CA ALA A 395 2.23 -27.37 0.94
C ALA A 395 1.80 -26.29 1.94
N VAL A 396 0.69 -26.51 2.65
CA VAL A 396 0.14 -25.57 3.65
C VAL A 396 1.18 -25.09 4.67
N PRO A 397 2.12 -25.91 5.20
CA PRO A 397 3.09 -25.44 6.18
C PRO A 397 4.13 -24.45 5.65
N ALA A 398 4.35 -24.41 4.34
CA ALA A 398 5.41 -23.61 3.71
C ALA A 398 4.94 -23.05 2.35
N PRO A 399 3.89 -22.21 2.36
CA PRO A 399 3.36 -21.64 1.14
C PRO A 399 4.38 -20.68 0.52
N GLY A 400 4.41 -20.63 -0.81
CA GLY A 400 5.36 -19.80 -1.54
C GLY A 400 6.77 -20.40 -1.68
N ASN A 401 7.12 -21.53 -1.05
CA ASN A 401 8.44 -22.17 -1.21
C ASN A 401 8.56 -23.04 -2.50
N ALA A 402 7.47 -23.20 -3.23
CA ALA A 402 7.42 -23.96 -4.48
C ALA A 402 6.59 -23.21 -5.52
N ASN A 403 6.74 -23.59 -6.79
CA ASN A 403 5.89 -23.04 -7.86
C ASN A 403 4.44 -23.49 -7.67
N VAL A 404 3.52 -22.54 -7.66
CA VAL A 404 2.08 -22.80 -7.70
C VAL A 404 1.56 -22.55 -9.11
N GLY A 405 0.74 -23.46 -9.62
CA GLY A 405 0.37 -23.41 -11.03
C GLY A 405 -0.65 -24.46 -11.46
N PRO A 406 -0.74 -24.73 -12.77
CA PRO A 406 -1.70 -25.69 -13.31
C PRO A 406 -1.39 -27.14 -12.88
N PRO A 407 -2.39 -28.02 -12.74
CA PRO A 407 -3.84 -27.75 -12.79
C PRO A 407 -4.33 -27.23 -11.42
N GLY A 408 -4.55 -25.94 -11.27
CA GLY A 408 -4.96 -25.32 -10.01
C GLY A 408 -5.37 -23.86 -10.20
N HIS A 409 -6.09 -23.31 -9.22
CA HIS A 409 -6.56 -21.92 -9.27
C HIS A 409 -5.46 -20.91 -8.96
N ALA A 410 -4.55 -21.26 -8.04
CA ALA A 410 -3.59 -20.30 -7.50
C ALA A 410 -2.43 -19.98 -8.45
N ARG A 411 -1.99 -18.74 -8.43
CA ARG A 411 -0.80 -18.18 -9.10
C ARG A 411 -0.09 -17.24 -8.15
N ALA A 412 1.22 -17.07 -8.31
CA ALA A 412 2.03 -16.23 -7.44
C ALA A 412 3.04 -15.43 -8.25
N THR A 413 3.28 -14.18 -7.88
CA THR A 413 4.30 -13.33 -8.53
C THR A 413 5.73 -13.75 -8.20
N ALA A 414 5.93 -14.57 -7.18
CA ALA A 414 7.24 -15.03 -6.74
C ALA A 414 7.18 -16.41 -6.06
N HIS A 415 8.35 -16.98 -5.81
CA HIS A 415 8.54 -18.02 -4.80
C HIS A 415 9.75 -17.69 -3.91
N HIS A 416 9.69 -18.10 -2.65
CA HIS A 416 10.78 -17.97 -1.71
C HIS A 416 11.92 -18.96 -2.01
N PRO A 417 13.18 -18.58 -1.75
CA PRO A 417 13.60 -17.30 -1.17
C PRO A 417 13.97 -16.22 -2.19
N THR A 418 14.18 -16.54 -3.47
CA THR A 418 14.92 -15.63 -4.40
C THR A 418 14.29 -15.43 -5.77
N THR A 419 13.17 -16.09 -6.10
CA THR A 419 12.72 -16.14 -7.49
C THR A 419 11.46 -15.34 -7.74
N HIS A 420 11.56 -14.47 -8.74
CA HIS A 420 10.43 -13.79 -9.38
C HIS A 420 9.82 -14.68 -10.47
N LEU A 421 8.49 -14.69 -10.56
CA LEU A 421 7.71 -15.49 -11.53
C LEU A 421 6.98 -14.63 -12.56
N ASP A 422 7.31 -13.33 -12.61
CA ASP A 422 6.61 -12.30 -13.38
C ASP A 422 5.12 -12.18 -13.02
N GLY A 423 4.39 -11.35 -13.75
CA GLY A 423 2.98 -11.12 -13.47
C GLY A 423 2.01 -12.16 -14.03
N ILE A 424 0.77 -12.06 -13.55
CA ILE A 424 -0.32 -13.01 -13.76
C ILE A 424 -1.43 -12.36 -14.56
N ARG A 425 -1.98 -13.07 -15.55
CA ARG A 425 -3.15 -12.66 -16.33
C ARG A 425 -4.39 -13.44 -15.92
N ILE A 426 -5.51 -12.74 -15.75
CA ILE A 426 -6.79 -13.32 -15.38
C ILE A 426 -7.85 -12.77 -16.33
N GLY A 427 -8.45 -13.63 -17.15
CA GLY A 427 -9.59 -13.28 -17.99
C GLY A 427 -10.95 -13.50 -17.32
N TRP A 428 -12.02 -13.28 -18.06
CA TRP A 428 -13.40 -13.53 -17.59
C TRP A 428 -13.80 -15.01 -17.65
N THR A 429 -13.20 -15.77 -18.55
CA THR A 429 -13.42 -17.23 -18.75
C THR A 429 -12.11 -17.96 -19.03
N VAL A 430 -11.20 -17.28 -19.72
CA VAL A 430 -9.77 -17.55 -19.88
C VAL A 430 -9.13 -16.22 -20.26
N PRO A 431 -7.81 -16.01 -20.05
CA PRO A 431 -7.14 -14.85 -20.63
C PRO A 431 -7.34 -14.79 -22.14
N ALA A 432 -7.42 -13.58 -22.71
CA ALA A 432 -7.47 -13.42 -24.15
C ALA A 432 -6.16 -13.93 -24.78
N GLY A 433 -6.13 -14.08 -26.10
CA GLY A 433 -4.94 -14.49 -26.83
C GLY A 433 -3.80 -13.46 -26.74
N ALA A 434 -3.32 -12.99 -27.89
CA ALA A 434 -2.28 -11.99 -27.92
C ALA A 434 -2.78 -10.63 -27.40
N LEU A 435 -2.00 -10.00 -26.51
CA LEU A 435 -2.17 -8.62 -26.06
C LEU A 435 -1.10 -7.76 -26.75
N PRO A 436 -1.36 -7.26 -27.97
CA PRO A 436 -0.32 -6.68 -28.83
C PRO A 436 0.38 -5.46 -28.21
N HIS A 437 -0.32 -4.68 -27.38
CA HIS A 437 0.28 -3.53 -26.72
C HIS A 437 1.35 -3.94 -25.70
N LEU A 438 1.14 -5.02 -24.94
CA LEU A 438 2.10 -5.45 -23.93
C LEU A 438 3.45 -5.84 -24.55
N ALA A 439 3.44 -6.43 -25.74
CA ALA A 439 4.66 -6.79 -26.45
C ALA A 439 5.43 -5.58 -27.03
N ALA A 440 4.74 -4.45 -27.25
CA ALA A 440 5.31 -3.26 -27.88
C ALA A 440 5.60 -2.11 -26.90
N CYS A 441 4.98 -2.11 -25.71
CA CYS A 441 5.14 -1.04 -24.74
C CYS A 441 6.43 -1.24 -23.94
N PRO A 442 7.41 -0.31 -23.98
CA PRO A 442 8.65 -0.44 -23.22
C PRO A 442 8.46 -0.33 -21.70
N LYS A 443 7.26 0.07 -21.24
CA LYS A 443 6.88 0.13 -19.83
C LYS A 443 5.90 -0.97 -19.41
N ALA A 444 5.61 -1.95 -20.29
CA ALA A 444 4.81 -3.09 -19.89
C ALA A 444 5.68 -4.09 -19.15
N MET A 445 5.28 -4.45 -17.93
CA MET A 445 5.91 -5.53 -17.19
C MET A 445 5.51 -6.88 -17.78
N ALA A 446 6.38 -7.88 -17.63
CA ALA A 446 6.15 -9.22 -18.10
C ALA A 446 4.94 -9.86 -17.43
N LEU A 447 4.12 -10.54 -18.23
CA LEU A 447 2.89 -11.22 -17.82
C LEU A 447 2.88 -12.63 -18.39
N THR A 448 3.54 -13.56 -17.69
CA THR A 448 3.84 -14.91 -18.22
C THR A 448 2.87 -15.98 -17.71
N GLN A 449 2.14 -15.71 -16.63
CA GLN A 449 1.22 -16.67 -16.02
C GLN A 449 -0.24 -16.41 -16.44
N THR A 450 -1.06 -17.47 -16.50
CA THR A 450 -2.49 -17.44 -16.92
C THR A 450 -3.40 -18.31 -16.08
#